data_AF-A0A1Q9MZX4-F1
#
_entry.id   AF-A0A1Q9MZX4-F1
#
_cell.length_a   1.000
_cell.length_b   1.000
_cell.length_c   1.000
_cell.angle_alpha   90.00
_cell.angle_beta   90.00
_cell.angle_gamma   90.00
#
_symmetry.space_group_name_H-M   'P 1'
#
loop_
_entity.id
_entity.type
_entity.pdbx_description
1 polymer ?
#
loop_
_entity_poly.entity_id
_entity_poly.type
_entity_poly.pdbx_seq_one_letter_code
_entity_poly.pdbx_strand_id
1 'polypeptide(L)' 'MEIRYSQYKTGQSYIQIPMKAAKMLGWKDQDILIGEIKPVDGKVGIFLTKKENKE' A
#
# COMPACT_ATOMS: atom_id res chain seq x y z
N MET A 1 -12.28 -6.22 12.12
CA MET A 1 -10.94 -5.74 12.50
C MET A 1 -10.98 -4.23 12.45
N GLU A 2 -10.73 -3.55 13.58
CA GLU A 2 -10.65 -2.10 13.64
C GLU A 2 -9.21 -1.68 13.29
N ILE A 3 -9.04 -0.80 12.32
CA ILE A 3 -7.71 -0.28 11.92
C ILE A 3 -7.58 1.11 12.50
N ARG A 4 -6.63 1.30 13.41
CA ARG A 4 -6.32 2.63 13.98
C ARG A 4 -5.48 3.43 13.00
N TYR A 5 -5.96 4.63 12.68
CA TYR A 5 -5.27 5.59 11.82
C TYR A 5 -4.34 6.49 12.63
N SER A 6 -3.13 6.73 12.11
CA SER A 6 -2.17 7.67 12.67
C SER A 6 -1.61 8.57 11.57
N GLN A 7 -1.62 9.88 11.77
CA GLN A 7 -0.88 10.84 10.93
C GLN A 7 0.53 11.02 11.48
N TYR A 8 1.52 11.00 10.61
CA TYR A 8 2.92 11.26 10.96
C TYR A 8 3.41 12.41 10.08
N LYS A 9 3.99 13.44 10.71
CA LYS A 9 4.50 14.63 10.01
C LYS A 9 5.90 14.43 9.44
N THR A 10 6.68 13.50 9.99
CA THR A 10 8.04 13.16 9.54
C THR A 10 8.36 11.70 9.94
N GLY A 11 8.60 10.82 8.96
CA GLY A 11 8.98 9.42 9.22
C GLY A 11 8.58 8.42 8.12
N GLN A 12 9.09 7.19 8.24
CA GLN A 12 8.63 6.03 7.45
C GLN A 12 7.30 5.53 8.00
N SER A 13 6.33 5.33 7.12
CA SER A 13 4.99 4.84 7.46
C SER A 13 4.80 3.45 6.88
N TYR A 14 4.34 2.51 7.71
CA TYR A 14 4.07 1.14 7.28
C TYR A 14 2.56 0.93 7.15
N ILE A 15 2.13 0.47 5.98
CA ILE A 15 0.76 -0.01 5.76
C ILE A 15 0.80 -1.53 5.85
N GLN A 16 0.04 -2.09 6.79
CA GLN A 16 -0.10 -3.55 6.89
C GLN A 16 -1.05 -4.04 5.81
N ILE A 17 -0.56 -4.92 4.93
CA ILE A 17 -1.35 -5.52 3.87
C ILE A 17 -1.77 -6.92 4.31
N PRO A 18 -3.08 -7.26 4.29
CA PRO A 18 -3.53 -8.60 4.63
C PRO A 18 -2.84 -9.65 3.77
N MET A 19 -2.33 -10.70 4.40
CA MET A 19 -1.54 -11.75 3.74
C MET A 19 -2.29 -12.41 2.57
N LYS A 20 -3.62 -12.52 2.65
CA LYS A 20 -4.47 -13.02 1.56
C LYS A 20 -4.41 -12.13 0.33
N ALA A 21 -4.47 -10.80 0.51
CA ALA A 21 -4.39 -9.85 -0.60
C ALA A 21 -3.00 -9.86 -1.25
N ALA A 22 -1.94 -9.87 -0.44
CA ALA A 22 -0.57 -9.97 -0.93
C ALA A 22 -0.35 -11.23 -1.79
N LYS A 23 -0.85 -12.39 -1.34
CA LYS A 23 -0.78 -13.65 -2.11
C LYS A 23 -1.55 -13.58 -3.43
N MET A 24 -2.76 -13.02 -3.43
CA MET A 24 -3.56 -12.87 -4.66
C MET A 24 -2.89 -11.97 -5.69
N LEU A 25 -2.14 -10.97 -5.24
CA LEU A 25 -1.39 -10.05 -6.09
C LEU A 25 0.03 -10.52 -6.43
N GLY A 26 0.46 -11.68 -5.92
CA GLY A 26 1.80 -12.20 -6.13
C GLY A 26 2.91 -11.37 -5.47
N TRP A 27 2.58 -10.60 -4.42
CA TRP A 27 3.54 -9.79 -3.68
C TRP A 27 4.28 -10.62 -2.64
N LYS A 28 5.57 -10.35 -2.47
CA LYS A 28 6.50 -10.99 -1.54
C LYS A 28 7.01 -9.97 -0.53
N ASP A 29 7.53 -10.48 0.59
CA ASP A 29 8.27 -9.64 1.52
C ASP A 29 9.45 -8.97 0.80
N GLN A 30 9.66 -7.68 1.09
CA GLN A 30 10.66 -6.80 0.45
C GLN A 30 10.35 -6.34 -0.98
N ASP A 31 9.21 -6.72 -1.57
CA ASP A 31 8.78 -6.08 -2.82
C ASP A 31 8.62 -4.57 -2.62
N ILE A 32 9.18 -3.79 -3.54
CA ILE A 32 9.01 -2.33 -3.54
C ILE A 32 7.67 -2.00 -4.19
N LEU A 33 6.80 -1.35 -3.43
CA LEU A 33 5.51 -0.86 -3.90
C LEU A 33 5.56 0.67 -4.09
N ILE A 34 4.91 1.13 -5.14
CA ILE A 34 4.68 2.55 -5.41
C ILE A 34 3.26 2.87 -4.96
N GLY A 35 3.13 3.88 -4.09
CA GLY A 35 1.84 4.39 -3.64
C GLY A 35 1.44 5.65 -4.38
N GLU A 36 0.26 5.66 -4.98
CA GLU A 36 -0.36 6.83 -5.59
C GLU A 36 -1.64 7.19 -4.85
N ILE A 37 -1.87 8.49 -4.63
CA ILE A 37 -3.11 8.98 -4.01
C ILE A 37 -4.03 9.47 -5.11
N LYS A 38 -5.22 8.86 -5.24
CA LYS A 38 -6.19 9.21 -6.29
C LYS A 38 -7.61 9.34 -5.71
N PRO A 39 -8.41 10.31 -6.19
CA PRO A 39 -9.83 10.36 -5.86
C PRO A 39 -10.60 9.26 -6.61
N VAL A 40 -11.47 8.52 -5.91
CA VAL A 40 -12.40 7.53 -6.46
C VAL A 40 -13.74 7.68 -5.75
N ASP A 41 -14.81 7.86 -6.51
CA ASP A 41 -16.20 8.02 -6.02
C ASP A 41 -16.35 9.02 -4.85
N GLY A 42 -15.68 10.17 -4.97
CA GLY A 42 -15.70 11.23 -3.95
C GLY A 42 -14.87 10.94 -2.68
N LYS A 43 -14.12 9.83 -2.65
CA LYS A 43 -13.18 9.49 -1.58
C LYS A 43 -11.74 9.55 -2.08
N VAL A 44 -10.78 9.69 -1.18
CA VAL A 44 -9.35 9.62 -1.50
C VAL A 44 -8.84 8.22 -1.15
N GLY A 45 -8.30 7.50 -2.12
CA GLY A 45 -7.71 6.18 -1.95
C GLY A 45 -6.19 6.19 -2.15
N ILE A 46 -5.51 5.24 -1.51
CA ILE A 46 -4.09 4.93 -1.77
C ILE A 46 -4.06 3.69 -2.67
N PHE A 47 -3.49 3.83 -3.86
CA PHE A 47 -3.32 2.77 -4.84
C PHE A 47 -1.88 2.30 -4.80
N LEU A 48 -1.70 0.99 -4.56
CA LEU A 48 -0.38 0.38 -4.43
C LEU A 48 -0.11 -0.48 -5.66
N THR A 49 0.99 -0.19 -6.35
CA THR A 49 1.43 -0.94 -7.53
C THR A 49 2.83 -1.49 -7.28
N LYS A 50 3.05 -2.77 -7.61
CA LYS A 50 4.39 -3.35 -7.54
C LYS A 50 5.31 -2.66 -8.54
N LYS A 51 6.46 -2.18 -8.10
CA LYS A 51 7.48 -1.66 -9.00
C LYS A 51 8.06 -2.83 -9.78
N GLU A 52 7.87 -2.83 -11.10
CA GLU A 52 8.57 -3.78 -11.96
C GLU A 52 10.06 -3.39 -11.98
N ASN A 53 10.91 -4.27 -11.46
CA ASN A 53 12.33 -4.21 -11.78
C ASN A 53 12.47 -4.70 -13.23
N LYS A 54 12.66 -3.76 -14.15
CA LYS A 54 13.25 -4.08 -15.45
C LYS A 54 14.74 -4.29 -15.21
N GLU A 55 15.14 -5.54 -14.98
CA GLU A 55 16.51 -6.00 -15.25
C GLU A 55 16.67 -6.29 -16.74
#